data_AF-A0A526Z0U7-F1
#
_entry.id   AF-A0A526Z0U7-F1
#
_cell.length_a   1.000
_cell.length_b   1.000
_cell.length_c   1.000
_cell.angle_alpha   90.00
_cell.angle_beta   90.00
_cell.angle_gamma   90.00
#
_symmetry.space_group_name_H-M   'P 1'
#
loop_
_entity.id
_entity.type
_entity.pdbx_description
1 polymer ?
#
loop_
_entity_poly.entity_id
_entity_poly.type
_entity_poly.pdbx_seq_one_letter_code
_entity_poly.pdbx_strand_id
1 'polypeptide(L)'
;MANVVVVGSQWGDEGKGKIVDWLSERADVVVRFQGGHNAGHTLVVDGELDGFREDAASNSGTKIGTTRRGIGPAYEDKVGRRAVRVMDLADLETLPLKVDRLLTHHNALRRGLGHSEVTHDAIMSELISVADEILPYMDRV
;
A
#
# COMPACT_ATOMS: atom_id res chain seq x y z
N MET A 1 18.04 -1.75 27.18
CA MET A 1 17.57 -1.01 25.98
C MET A 1 16.09 -0.73 26.18
N ALA A 2 15.66 0.53 26.10
CA ALA A 2 14.27 0.91 26.33
C ALA A 2 13.54 1.02 24.98
N ASN A 3 12.37 0.39 24.87
CA ASN A 3 11.52 0.45 23.68
C ASN A 3 10.20 1.11 24.06
N VAL A 4 9.80 2.14 23.32
CA VAL A 4 8.54 2.87 23.54
C VAL A 4 7.64 2.71 22.34
N VAL A 5 6.35 2.45 22.57
CA VAL A 5 5.33 2.34 21.54
C VAL A 5 4.26 3.39 21.77
N VAL A 6 3.96 4.17 20.73
CA VAL A 6 2.85 5.13 20.74
C VAL A 6 1.69 4.54 19.93
N VAL A 7 0.55 4.32 20.59
CA VAL A 7 -0.68 3.82 19.98
C VAL A 7 -1.84 4.77 20.25
N GLY A 8 -2.78 4.86 19.30
CA GLY A 8 -4.07 5.53 19.51
C GLY A 8 -5.03 4.60 20.25
N SER A 9 -5.83 5.14 21.17
CA SER A 9 -6.82 4.38 21.94
C SER A 9 -8.26 4.60 21.45
N GLN A 10 -8.46 5.41 20.41
CA GLN A 10 -9.76 5.76 19.84
C GLN A 10 -9.77 5.44 18.34
N TRP A 11 -10.52 6.22 17.55
CA TRP A 11 -10.69 6.05 16.11
C TRP A 11 -9.89 7.08 15.29
N GLY A 12 -8.60 7.21 15.60
CA GLY A 12 -7.72 8.11 14.86
C GLY A 12 -7.69 9.54 15.38
N ASP A 13 -6.81 10.35 14.79
CA ASP A 13 -6.63 11.79 15.08
C ASP A 13 -6.45 12.19 16.56
N GLU A 14 -5.91 11.30 17.39
CA GLU A 14 -5.66 11.55 18.82
C GLU A 14 -4.40 12.40 19.09
N GLY A 15 -3.83 13.04 18.07
CA GLY A 15 -2.62 13.86 18.23
C GLY A 15 -1.31 13.06 18.41
N LYS A 16 -1.30 11.78 18.01
CA LYS A 16 -0.12 10.88 18.09
C LYS A 16 1.16 11.52 17.54
N GLY A 17 1.05 12.29 16.45
CA GLY A 17 2.19 12.98 15.84
C GLY A 17 2.92 13.91 16.80
N LYS A 18 2.19 14.66 17.65
CA LYS A 18 2.81 15.57 18.65
C LYS A 18 3.56 14.80 19.73
N ILE A 19 3.02 13.65 20.15
CA ILE A 19 3.67 12.79 21.15
C ILE A 19 4.91 12.13 20.56
N VAL A 20 4.83 11.64 19.32
CA VAL A 20 5.99 11.06 18.60
C VAL A 20 7.08 12.12 18.42
N ASP A 21 6.72 13.33 18.01
CA ASP A 21 7.65 14.46 17.85
C ASP A 21 8.39 14.77 19.16
N TRP A 22 7.66 14.94 20.27
CA TRP A 22 8.27 15.19 21.58
C TRP A 22 9.12 14.03 22.11
N LEU A 23 8.72 12.77 21.84
CA LEU A 23 9.53 11.61 22.22
C LEU A 23 10.78 11.45 21.34
N SER A 24 10.75 11.94 20.11
CA SER A 24 11.85 11.80 19.15
C SER A 24 13.13 12.53 19.60
N GLU A 25 13.01 13.59 20.41
CA GLU A 25 14.16 14.29 21.01
C GLU A 25 15.07 13.39 21.86
N ARG A 26 14.55 12.24 22.33
CA ARG A 26 15.24 11.31 23.23
C ARG A 26 15.39 9.92 22.61
N ALA A 27 15.00 9.73 21.36
CA ALA A 27 15.04 8.45 20.67
C ALA A 27 16.16 8.46 19.63
N ASP A 28 16.99 7.41 19.62
CA ASP A 28 18.00 7.23 18.57
C ASP A 28 17.36 6.87 17.23
N VAL A 29 16.20 6.17 17.27
CA VAL A 29 15.48 5.71 16.07
C VAL A 29 13.97 5.82 16.30
N VAL A 30 13.26 6.34 15.29
CA VAL A 30 11.80 6.34 15.22
C VAL A 30 11.37 5.50 14.03
N VAL A 31 10.55 4.47 14.28
CA VAL A 31 10.09 3.55 13.23
C VAL A 31 8.57 3.51 13.15
N ARG A 32 8.04 3.43 11.93
CA ARG A 32 6.66 3.02 11.67
C ARG A 32 6.63 1.52 11.42
N PHE A 33 5.68 0.82 12.02
CA PHE A 33 5.48 -0.60 11.76
C PHE A 33 5.11 -0.84 10.28
N GLN A 34 5.48 -2.00 9.73
CA GLN A 34 5.17 -2.44 8.36
C GLN A 34 5.79 -1.57 7.23
N GLY A 35 6.94 -0.95 7.46
CA GLY A 35 7.68 -0.16 6.44
C GLY A 35 8.93 -0.82 5.83
N GLY A 36 9.13 -2.13 6.02
CA GLY A 36 10.33 -2.83 5.53
C GLY A 36 10.26 -3.23 4.05
N HIS A 37 11.37 -3.73 3.49
CA HIS A 37 11.49 -4.14 2.08
C HIS A 37 10.46 -5.19 1.63
N ASN A 38 9.96 -5.98 2.58
CA ASN A 38 8.97 -7.04 2.37
C ASN A 38 7.50 -6.57 2.54
N ALA A 39 7.28 -5.29 2.86
CA ALA A 39 5.94 -4.74 2.96
C ALA A 39 5.30 -4.66 1.57
N GLY A 40 4.03 -5.06 1.48
CA GLY A 40 3.19 -4.75 0.33
C GLY A 40 2.79 -3.29 0.43
N HIS A 41 3.06 -2.53 -0.62
CA HIS A 41 2.72 -1.11 -0.69
C HIS A 41 1.52 -0.91 -1.60
N THR A 42 0.77 0.15 -1.31
CA THR A 42 -0.33 0.59 -2.14
C THR A 42 0.19 1.07 -3.50
N LEU A 43 -0.43 0.56 -4.56
CA LEU A 43 -0.27 1.04 -5.93
C LEU A 43 -1.49 1.85 -6.37
N VAL A 44 -1.40 2.62 -7.47
CA VAL A 44 -2.56 3.36 -8.00
C VAL A 44 -3.78 2.45 -8.22
N VAL A 45 -3.54 1.22 -8.69
CA VAL A 45 -4.60 0.23 -8.92
C VAL A 45 -5.39 -0.11 -7.65
N ASP A 46 -4.74 -0.10 -6.49
CA ASP A 46 -5.36 -0.32 -5.18
C ASP A 46 -6.23 0.86 -4.77
N GLY A 47 -5.74 2.09 -4.96
CA GLY A 47 -6.46 3.32 -4.63
C GLY A 47 -7.76 3.45 -5.43
N GLU A 48 -7.68 3.19 -6.74
CA GLU A 48 -8.84 3.17 -7.61
C GLU A 48 -9.83 2.06 -7.22
N LEU A 49 -9.36 0.84 -6.96
CA LEU A 49 -10.23 -0.27 -6.57
C LEU A 49 -10.96 -0.01 -5.23
N ASP A 50 -10.28 0.60 -4.25
CA ASP A 50 -10.87 1.04 -2.99
C ASP A 50 -12.00 2.05 -3.24
N GLY A 51 -11.75 3.05 -4.08
CA GLY A 51 -12.77 4.02 -4.52
C GLY A 51 -13.98 3.35 -5.18
N PHE A 52 -13.75 2.46 -6.15
CA PHE A 52 -14.82 1.78 -6.88
C PHE A 52 -15.69 0.93 -5.96
N ARG A 53 -15.09 0.23 -4.99
CA ARG A 53 -15.84 -0.57 -4.00
C ARG A 53 -16.67 0.30 -3.06
N GLU A 54 -16.12 1.43 -2.60
CA GLU A 54 -16.87 2.39 -1.79
C GLU A 54 -18.05 3.02 -2.55
N ASP A 55 -17.86 3.29 -3.84
CA ASP A 55 -18.93 3.84 -4.70
C ASP A 55 -20.01 2.78 -4.98
N ALA A 56 -19.63 1.52 -5.25
CA ALA A 56 -20.58 0.43 -5.42
C ALA A 56 -21.38 0.12 -4.14
N ALA A 57 -20.74 0.23 -2.96
CA ALA A 57 -21.37 0.01 -1.66
C ALA A 57 -22.32 1.14 -1.22
N SER A 58 -22.26 2.30 -1.88
CA SER A 58 -23.11 3.46 -1.54
C SER A 58 -24.59 3.18 -1.72
N ASN A 59 -24.97 2.43 -2.76
CA ASN A 59 -26.37 2.10 -3.07
C ASN A 59 -26.96 1.04 -2.13
N SER A 60 -26.12 0.25 -1.46
CA SER A 60 -26.54 -0.84 -0.56
C SER A 60 -26.45 -0.48 0.92
N GLY A 61 -25.97 0.74 1.25
CA GLY A 61 -25.77 1.17 2.64
C GLY A 61 -24.63 0.44 3.37
N THR A 62 -23.78 -0.30 2.64
CA THR A 62 -22.67 -1.10 3.21
C THR A 62 -21.32 -0.38 3.16
N LYS A 63 -21.33 0.92 2.82
CA LYS A 63 -20.14 1.75 2.72
C LYS A 63 -19.39 1.80 4.06
N ILE A 64 -18.07 1.65 4.02
CA ILE A 64 -17.21 1.67 5.22
C ILE A 64 -16.78 3.10 5.54
N GLY A 65 -16.57 3.94 4.52
CA GLY A 65 -15.99 5.27 4.69
C GLY A 65 -14.47 5.23 4.69
N THR A 66 -13.88 4.54 3.71
CA THR A 66 -12.42 4.42 3.61
C THR A 66 -11.77 5.74 3.22
N THR A 67 -10.45 5.84 3.40
CA THR A 67 -9.68 7.00 2.94
C THR A 67 -9.48 7.05 1.43
N ARG A 68 -9.95 6.03 0.68
CA ARG A 68 -9.77 5.87 -0.78
C ARG A 68 -8.31 5.92 -1.23
N ARG A 69 -7.41 5.47 -0.33
CA ARG A 69 -5.97 5.39 -0.57
C ARG A 69 -5.52 3.96 -0.82
N GLY A 70 -6.43 3.00 -1.03
CA GLY A 70 -6.04 1.64 -1.41
C GLY A 70 -5.42 0.83 -0.26
N ILE A 71 -5.60 1.25 0.99
CA ILE A 71 -5.04 0.53 2.15
C ILE A 71 -5.64 -0.87 2.25
N GLY A 72 -6.97 -0.99 2.12
CA GLY A 72 -7.65 -2.29 2.13
C GLY A 72 -7.14 -3.24 1.04
N PRO A 73 -7.26 -2.85 -0.25
CA PRO A 73 -6.76 -3.66 -1.36
C PRO A 73 -5.27 -4.04 -1.25
N ALA A 74 -4.39 -3.13 -0.84
CA ALA A 74 -2.97 -3.44 -0.65
C ALA A 74 -2.74 -4.53 0.43
N TYR A 75 -3.49 -4.49 1.54
CA TYR A 75 -3.45 -5.55 2.55
C TYR A 75 -4.07 -6.86 2.03
N GLU A 76 -5.14 -6.81 1.23
CA GLU A 76 -5.72 -7.98 0.57
C GLU A 76 -4.71 -8.65 -0.37
N ASP A 77 -3.95 -7.86 -1.13
CA ASP A 77 -2.93 -8.35 -2.05
C ASP A 77 -1.75 -8.97 -1.30
N LYS A 78 -1.38 -8.39 -0.16
CA LYS A 78 -0.38 -8.96 0.73
C LYS A 78 -0.82 -10.34 1.23
N VAL A 79 -2.05 -10.46 1.73
CA VAL A 79 -2.62 -11.74 2.18
C VAL A 79 -2.79 -12.73 1.02
N GLY A 80 -3.21 -12.23 -0.14
CA GLY A 80 -3.32 -12.97 -1.40
C GLY A 80 -1.99 -13.33 -2.05
N ARG A 81 -0.87 -12.95 -1.42
CA ARG A 81 0.51 -13.22 -1.86
C ARG A 81 0.79 -12.71 -3.28
N ARG A 82 0.15 -11.61 -3.68
CA ARG A 82 0.25 -10.98 -5.01
C ARG A 82 0.67 -9.51 -4.96
N ALA A 83 0.85 -8.94 -3.76
CA ALA A 83 1.38 -7.59 -3.60
C ALA A 83 2.78 -7.49 -4.20
N VAL A 84 3.02 -6.40 -4.93
CA VAL A 84 4.36 -5.94 -5.29
C VAL A 84 5.00 -5.33 -4.04
N ARG A 85 6.24 -5.71 -3.76
CA ARG A 85 7.02 -5.28 -2.59
C ARG A 85 8.17 -4.38 -3.03
N VAL A 86 8.76 -3.62 -2.09
CA VAL A 86 9.92 -2.76 -2.41
C VAL A 86 11.08 -3.57 -2.99
N MET A 87 11.34 -4.75 -2.43
CA MET A 87 12.40 -5.64 -2.93
C MET A 87 12.20 -6.07 -4.39
N ASP A 88 10.97 -6.05 -4.90
CA ASP A 88 10.66 -6.43 -6.27
C ASP A 88 11.10 -5.34 -7.27
N LEU A 89 11.23 -4.08 -6.81
CA LEU A 89 11.74 -2.98 -7.63
C LEU A 89 13.23 -3.16 -7.97
N ALA A 90 13.96 -3.94 -7.17
CA ALA A 90 15.37 -4.22 -7.41
C ALA A 90 15.59 -5.33 -8.46
N ASP A 91 14.54 -6.06 -8.84
CA ASP A 91 14.60 -7.19 -9.77
C ASP A 91 13.63 -6.99 -10.94
N LEU A 92 14.10 -6.24 -11.93
CA LEU A 92 13.33 -5.94 -13.14
C LEU A 92 13.07 -7.16 -14.02
N GLU A 93 13.78 -8.28 -13.83
CA GLU A 93 13.54 -9.50 -14.60
C GLU A 93 12.26 -10.20 -14.13
N THR A 94 12.00 -10.22 -12.82
CA THR A 94 10.83 -10.89 -12.24
C THR A 94 9.64 -9.97 -11.99
N LEU A 95 9.86 -8.65 -11.90
CA LEU A 95 8.82 -7.66 -11.67
C LEU A 95 7.63 -7.76 -12.65
N PRO A 96 7.81 -7.92 -13.98
CA PRO A 96 6.71 -8.02 -14.93
C PRO A 96 5.73 -9.16 -14.61
N LEU A 97 6.24 -10.32 -14.20
CA LEU A 97 5.42 -11.49 -13.87
C LEU A 97 4.57 -11.26 -12.61
N LYS A 98 5.07 -10.45 -11.67
CA LYS A 98 4.33 -10.07 -10.47
C LYS A 98 3.19 -9.10 -10.81
N VAL A 99 3.46 -8.15 -11.71
CA VAL A 99 2.44 -7.23 -12.23
C VAL A 99 1.34 -8.00 -12.98
N ASP A 100 1.68 -8.98 -13.80
CA ASP A 100 0.68 -9.84 -14.48
C ASP A 100 -0.23 -10.55 -13.48
N ARG A 101 0.36 -11.13 -12.42
CA ARG A 101 -0.38 -11.81 -11.37
C ARG A 101 -1.29 -10.85 -10.58
N LEU A 102 -0.81 -9.64 -10.29
CA LEU A 102 -1.59 -8.58 -9.66
C LEU A 102 -2.80 -8.21 -10.53
N LEU A 103 -2.56 -7.89 -11.81
CA LEU A 103 -3.58 -7.43 -12.74
C LEU A 103 -4.61 -8.51 -13.05
N THR A 104 -4.24 -9.80 -13.04
CA THR A 104 -5.20 -10.91 -13.17
C THR A 104 -6.34 -10.80 -12.15
N HIS A 105 -6.03 -10.38 -10.92
CA HIS A 105 -7.03 -10.18 -9.88
C HIS A 105 -7.76 -8.84 -10.02
N HIS A 106 -7.00 -7.76 -10.18
CA HIS A 106 -7.54 -6.40 -10.20
C HIS A 106 -8.42 -6.13 -11.42
N ASN A 107 -8.02 -6.57 -12.62
CA ASN A 107 -8.81 -6.37 -13.84
C ASN A 107 -10.10 -7.20 -13.83
N ALA A 108 -10.09 -8.39 -13.23
CA ALA A 108 -11.32 -9.17 -13.03
C ALA A 108 -12.34 -8.41 -12.15
N LEU A 109 -11.87 -7.78 -11.06
CA LEU A 109 -12.72 -6.97 -10.19
C LEU A 109 -13.21 -5.69 -10.87
N ARG A 110 -12.32 -4.96 -11.56
CA ARG A 110 -12.68 -3.76 -12.32
C ARG A 110 -13.77 -4.05 -13.34
N ARG A 111 -13.61 -5.12 -14.12
CA ARG A 111 -14.60 -5.58 -15.10
C ARG A 111 -15.93 -5.91 -14.44
N GLY A 112 -15.90 -6.63 -13.31
CA GLY A 112 -17.10 -6.95 -12.54
C GLY A 112 -17.83 -5.73 -11.97
N LEU A 113 -17.11 -4.64 -11.73
CA LEU A 113 -17.63 -3.35 -11.25
C LEU A 113 -17.95 -2.36 -12.40
N GLY A 114 -17.75 -2.75 -13.67
CA GLY A 114 -18.04 -1.89 -14.83
C GLY A 114 -16.98 -0.81 -15.11
N HIS A 115 -15.78 -0.95 -14.58
CA HIS A 115 -14.66 -0.03 -14.82
C HIS A 115 -13.66 -0.58 -15.84
N SER A 116 -12.92 0.32 -16.49
CA SER A 116 -11.86 -0.04 -17.44
C SER A 116 -10.71 -0.77 -16.75
N GLU A 117 -10.16 -1.75 -17.46
CA GLU A 117 -8.97 -2.49 -17.05
C GLU A 117 -7.73 -1.61 -17.11
N VAL A 118 -6.74 -1.92 -16.26
CA VAL A 118 -5.43 -1.27 -16.28
C VAL A 118 -4.48 -2.14 -17.10
N THR A 119 -3.65 -1.48 -17.90
CA THR A 119 -2.65 -2.15 -18.72
C THR A 119 -1.40 -2.47 -17.90
N HIS A 120 -0.69 -3.52 -18.30
CA HIS A 120 0.60 -3.90 -17.72
C HIS A 120 1.61 -2.74 -17.77
N ASP A 121 1.75 -2.12 -18.94
CA ASP A 121 2.69 -1.02 -19.17
C ASP A 121 2.44 0.19 -18.25
N ALA A 122 1.18 0.47 -17.91
CA ALA A 122 0.85 1.58 -17.00
C ALA A 122 1.40 1.33 -15.60
N ILE A 123 1.22 0.11 -15.07
CA ILE A 123 1.74 -0.26 -13.75
C ILE A 123 3.27 -0.34 -13.77
N MET A 124 3.86 -0.92 -14.82
CA MET A 124 5.32 -0.96 -14.95
C MET A 124 5.92 0.44 -14.98
N SER A 125 5.32 1.37 -15.74
CA SER A 125 5.79 2.76 -15.82
C SER A 125 5.73 3.46 -14.47
N GLU A 126 4.64 3.26 -13.71
CA GLU A 126 4.50 3.78 -12.35
C GLU A 126 5.61 3.24 -11.42
N LEU A 127 5.80 1.92 -11.39
CA LEU A 127 6.78 1.27 -10.53
C LEU A 127 8.22 1.71 -10.84
N ILE A 128 8.57 1.79 -12.13
CA ILE A 128 9.89 2.23 -12.57
C ILE A 128 10.12 3.70 -12.21
N SER A 129 9.10 4.55 -12.31
CA SER A 129 9.23 5.98 -12.03
C SER A 129 9.67 6.30 -10.60
N VAL A 130 9.39 5.41 -9.64
CA VAL A 130 9.73 5.57 -8.23
C VAL A 130 10.89 4.68 -7.77
N ALA A 131 11.31 3.70 -8.59
CA ALA A 131 12.28 2.69 -8.18
C ALA A 131 13.63 3.32 -7.77
N ASP A 132 14.18 4.21 -8.61
CA ASP A 132 15.47 4.85 -8.36
C ASP A 132 15.47 5.73 -7.10
N GLU A 133 14.31 6.29 -6.74
CA GLU A 133 14.16 7.11 -5.53
C GLU A 133 14.01 6.26 -4.27
N ILE A 134 13.32 5.11 -4.35
CA ILE A 134 13.01 4.28 -3.18
C ILE A 134 14.15 3.33 -2.84
N LEU A 135 14.78 2.72 -3.85
CA LEU A 135 15.79 1.67 -3.67
C LEU A 135 17.00 2.09 -2.80
N PRO A 136 17.50 3.34 -2.82
CA PRO A 136 18.56 3.78 -1.93
C PRO A 136 18.22 3.69 -0.43
N TYR A 137 16.94 3.74 -0.08
CA TYR A 137 16.45 3.64 1.29
C TYR A 137 16.05 2.21 1.69
N MET A 138 16.06 1.28 0.73
CA MET A 138 15.78 -0.12 1.01
C MET A 138 16.97 -0.74 1.74
N ASP A 139 16.71 -1.31 2.91
CA ASP A 139 17.73 -2.03 3.66
C ASP A 139 18.25 -3.23 2.87
N ARG A 140 19.57 -3.41 2.85
CA ARG A 140 20.24 -4.56 2.23
C ARG A 140 20.41 -5.62 3.31
N VAL A 141 19.37 -6.41 3.53
CA VAL A 141 19.43 -7.54 4.49
C VAL A 141 20.17 -8.71 3.87
#